data_AF-A0A319CP29-F1
#
_entry.id   AF-A0A319CP29-F1
#
_cell.length_a   1.000
_cell.length_b   1.000
_cell.length_c   1.000
_cell.angle_alpha   90.00
_cell.angle_beta   90.00
_cell.angle_gamma   90.00
#
_symmetry.space_group_name_H-M   'P 1'
#
loop_
_entity.id
_entity.type
_entity.pdbx_description
1 polymer ?
#
loop_
_entity_poly.entity_id
_entity_poly.type
_entity_poly.pdbx_seq_one_letter_code
_entity_poly.pdbx_strand_id
1 'polypeptide(L)'
;MALPQKSKADYYQALSGKETTDDWDILVSYSENELNNLLDKIWGEKKFFYNRTFPGAKETIGNITIEHTFNLSLTSPRLSFDSMNDGGPKVKLTMGFAGEMIATATIPGGEPQESTTEIPEGWADLVLKVPLTSFNITNGDVENAQNIIHFGDTGDSDHCVIFHFQNMESQWDFVPHPGIDPSVEEQLNQAGNNITGWFKTIDNVGMIDYGLAKINSKTDPTSKLLRPKSYKIVSSKGLLNIFIQTEGGSPYPGNDQNTQFGRRYSGFNFSSIPQDYTACIIISRELFSRKFLLNQVGKQSSAIDVVDKTKSISDSTPGAVMDVKYAKSVIVPAKSYYIPPIHFYIERCDIDWNEHPLRLTLSDEPPYTEPKYKWDWDFSARTQYWANEIPTGLTVLAKVEGSKRRFAWVKNYSINFDLCLTGSDQPETWTEPAHPGAEITPQASLPKFSIPLEELNFFATQNILAPGEKFISASGLMFPGDLVLIGTIPTN
;
A
#
# COMPACT_ATOMS: atom_id res chain seq x y z
N MET A 1 17.98 6.87 11.56
CA MET A 1 18.27 5.55 10.92
C MET A 1 16.96 4.87 10.56
N ALA A 2 16.52 4.98 9.30
CA ALA A 2 15.27 4.43 8.78
C ALA A 2 15.12 2.91 9.03
N LEU A 3 13.89 2.40 8.92
CA LEU A 3 13.67 0.94 8.94
C LEU A 3 14.44 0.27 7.78
N PRO A 4 15.05 -0.90 7.99
CA PRO A 4 15.77 -1.58 6.93
C PRO A 4 14.79 -2.03 5.83
N GLN A 5 15.16 -1.82 4.58
CA GLN A 5 14.46 -2.42 3.44
C GLN A 5 14.98 -3.83 3.19
N LYS A 6 14.12 -4.72 2.71
CA LYS A 6 14.46 -6.11 2.34
C LYS A 6 14.55 -6.24 0.83
N SER A 7 15.44 -7.12 0.36
CA SER A 7 15.41 -7.58 -1.04
C SER A 7 14.02 -8.11 -1.37
N LYS A 8 13.62 -8.07 -2.65
CA LYS A 8 12.29 -8.51 -3.06
C LYS A 8 11.97 -9.96 -2.66
N ALA A 9 12.96 -10.85 -2.75
CA ALA A 9 12.82 -12.24 -2.33
C ALA A 9 12.64 -12.37 -0.81
N ASP A 10 13.48 -11.71 -0.01
CA ASP A 10 13.38 -11.74 1.45
C ASP A 10 12.08 -11.09 1.94
N TYR A 11 11.64 -10.04 1.25
CA TYR A 11 10.38 -9.35 1.50
C TYR A 11 9.18 -10.28 1.25
N TYR A 12 9.17 -10.99 0.11
CA TYR A 12 8.15 -12.01 -0.20
C TYR A 12 8.07 -13.09 0.88
N GLN A 13 9.23 -13.65 1.27
CA GLN A 13 9.29 -14.68 2.30
C GLN A 13 8.83 -14.16 3.67
N ALA A 14 9.19 -12.93 4.03
CA ALA A 14 8.76 -12.32 5.28
C ALA A 14 7.23 -12.15 5.35
N LEU A 15 6.58 -11.87 4.22
CA LEU A 15 5.13 -11.70 4.09
C LEU A 15 4.36 -13.00 3.86
N SER A 16 5.04 -14.11 3.57
CA SER A 16 4.40 -15.35 3.11
C SER A 16 3.33 -15.84 4.09
N GLY A 17 2.10 -15.93 3.59
CA GLY A 17 0.90 -16.35 4.33
C GLY A 17 0.32 -15.34 5.32
N LYS A 18 0.91 -14.16 5.47
CA LYS A 18 0.57 -13.21 6.54
C LYS A 18 -0.36 -12.10 6.06
N GLU A 19 -1.22 -11.65 6.98
CA GLU A 19 -2.10 -10.48 6.81
C GLU A 19 -1.47 -9.28 7.54
N THR A 20 -0.99 -8.32 6.78
CA THR A 20 -0.05 -7.28 7.23
C THR A 20 -0.63 -5.88 7.30
N THR A 21 -1.88 -5.72 6.89
CA THR A 21 -2.65 -4.48 6.93
C THR A 21 -3.29 -4.18 8.30
N ASP A 22 -3.07 -5.03 9.32
CA ASP A 22 -3.57 -4.84 10.69
C ASP A 22 -5.08 -4.58 10.75
N ASP A 23 -5.85 -5.46 10.10
CA ASP A 23 -7.33 -5.41 9.96
C ASP A 23 -7.88 -4.31 9.06
N TRP A 24 -7.02 -3.49 8.47
CA TRP A 24 -7.44 -2.56 7.41
C TRP A 24 -7.49 -3.26 6.05
N ASP A 25 -8.25 -2.69 5.12
CA ASP A 25 -8.36 -3.27 3.78
C ASP A 25 -7.14 -2.96 2.91
N ILE A 26 -6.57 -1.76 3.06
CA ILE A 26 -5.44 -1.30 2.26
C ILE A 26 -4.43 -0.59 3.17
N LEU A 27 -3.14 -0.86 2.96
CA LEU A 27 -2.03 -0.06 3.47
C LEU A 27 -1.29 0.57 2.28
N VAL A 28 -1.10 1.88 2.32
CA VAL A 28 -0.27 2.63 1.37
C VAL A 28 0.92 3.22 2.10
N SER A 29 2.12 3.03 1.56
CA SER A 29 3.36 3.48 2.18
C SER A 29 4.19 4.31 1.20
N TYR A 30 4.81 5.36 1.74
CA TYR A 30 5.66 6.29 1.01
C TYR A 30 6.99 6.47 1.74
N SER A 31 8.09 6.45 0.99
CA SER A 31 9.43 6.67 1.57
C SER A 31 9.68 8.14 1.88
N GLU A 32 10.18 8.43 3.08
CA GLU A 32 10.57 9.78 3.50
C GLU A 32 11.54 10.48 2.53
N ASN A 33 12.55 9.75 2.07
CA ASN A 33 13.56 10.31 1.15
C ASN A 33 12.93 10.87 -0.13
N GLU A 34 11.99 10.14 -0.71
CA GLU A 34 11.36 10.57 -1.97
C GLU A 34 10.33 11.68 -1.74
N LEU A 35 9.67 11.70 -0.58
CA LEU A 35 8.84 12.84 -0.17
C LEU A 35 9.67 14.11 0.02
N ASN A 36 10.89 13.99 0.58
CA ASN A 36 11.83 15.09 0.69
C ASN A 36 12.30 15.61 -0.68
N ASN A 37 12.62 14.71 -1.61
CA ASN A 37 12.98 15.11 -2.98
C ASN A 37 11.87 15.93 -3.65
N LEU A 38 10.61 15.49 -3.48
CA LEU A 38 9.45 16.20 -4.02
C LEU A 38 9.25 17.57 -3.33
N LEU A 39 9.37 17.60 -2.00
CA LEU A 39 9.22 18.81 -1.22
C LEU A 39 10.28 19.85 -1.58
N ASP A 40 11.53 19.43 -1.77
CA ASP A 40 12.63 20.27 -2.23
C ASP A 40 12.33 20.91 -3.59
N LYS A 41 11.75 20.15 -4.53
CA LYS A 41 11.33 20.64 -5.84
C LYS A 41 10.22 21.70 -5.73
N ILE A 42 9.16 21.41 -4.97
CA ILE A 42 8.03 22.32 -4.76
C ILE A 42 8.48 23.61 -4.05
N TRP A 43 9.40 23.50 -3.09
CA TRP A 43 9.96 24.64 -2.37
C TRP A 43 10.81 25.52 -3.30
N GLY A 44 11.68 24.92 -4.12
CA GLY A 44 12.53 25.67 -5.06
C GLY A 44 11.75 26.50 -6.08
N GLU A 45 10.56 26.04 -6.48
CA GLU A 45 9.68 26.77 -7.42
C GLU A 45 8.99 27.97 -6.77
N LYS A 46 8.79 27.96 -5.45
CA LYS A 46 8.04 28.97 -4.72
C LYS A 46 8.97 29.76 -3.81
N LYS A 47 9.26 31.02 -4.15
CA LYS A 47 10.16 31.89 -3.38
C LYS A 47 9.56 32.37 -2.05
N PHE A 48 9.20 31.47 -1.16
CA PHE A 48 8.39 31.78 0.03
C PHE A 48 9.14 32.54 1.12
N PHE A 49 10.46 32.38 1.23
CA PHE A 49 11.23 33.02 2.29
C PHE A 49 12.66 33.34 1.84
N TYR A 50 12.83 34.53 1.26
CA TYR A 50 14.12 35.04 0.78
C TYR A 50 14.40 36.42 1.37
N ASN A 51 15.62 36.61 1.86
CA ASN A 51 16.16 37.88 2.36
C ASN A 51 15.23 38.57 3.36
N ARG A 52 14.68 37.81 4.32
CA ARG A 52 13.86 38.36 5.40
C ARG A 52 14.76 38.92 6.49
N THR A 53 14.45 40.14 6.89
CA THR A 53 15.23 40.89 7.88
C THR A 53 14.68 40.66 9.28
N PHE A 54 15.54 40.24 10.21
CA PHE A 54 15.24 40.07 11.62
C PHE A 54 16.17 40.92 12.49
N PRO A 55 15.66 41.58 13.54
CA PRO A 55 16.52 42.28 14.48
C PRO A 55 17.33 41.29 15.33
N GLY A 56 18.62 41.57 15.46
CA GLY A 56 19.55 40.92 16.38
C GLY A 56 19.71 41.70 17.68
N ALA A 57 20.84 41.52 18.38
CA ALA A 57 21.12 42.28 19.59
C ALA A 57 21.41 43.75 19.30
N LYS A 58 21.25 44.56 20.34
CA LYS A 58 21.74 45.92 20.39
C LYS A 58 22.77 46.03 21.50
N GLU A 59 23.98 46.42 21.14
CA GLU A 59 25.10 46.57 22.06
C GLU A 59 25.52 48.03 22.16
N THR A 60 25.96 48.44 23.35
CA THR A 60 26.50 49.77 23.57
C THR A 60 27.90 49.67 24.15
N ILE A 61 28.90 50.10 23.40
CA ILE A 61 30.31 50.12 23.80
C ILE A 61 30.75 51.58 23.92
N GLY A 62 30.77 52.10 25.15
CA GLY A 62 31.01 53.52 25.41
C GLY A 62 29.92 54.40 24.80
N ASN A 63 30.29 55.26 23.85
CA ASN A 63 29.35 56.12 23.12
C ASN A 63 28.88 55.51 21.80
N ILE A 64 29.35 54.32 21.43
CA ILE A 64 29.02 53.66 20.16
C ILE A 64 27.87 52.69 20.40
N THR A 65 26.84 52.79 19.58
CA THR A 65 25.72 51.83 19.56
C THR A 65 25.89 50.92 18.35
N ILE A 66 25.91 49.61 18.55
CA ILE A 66 25.99 48.61 17.48
C ILE A 66 24.64 47.89 17.42
N GLU A 67 23.99 47.95 16.27
CA GLU A 67 22.75 47.23 16.00
C GLU A 67 23.02 46.10 15.01
N HIS A 68 22.65 44.88 15.40
CA HIS A 68 22.77 43.71 14.54
C HIS A 68 21.44 43.45 13.84
N THR A 69 21.52 43.13 12.55
CA THR A 69 20.36 42.77 11.73
C THR A 69 20.70 41.55 10.90
N PHE A 70 19.74 40.64 10.74
CA PHE A 70 19.93 39.38 10.04
C PHE A 70 19.06 39.34 8.79
N ASN A 71 19.68 39.26 7.61
CA ASN A 71 18.97 39.02 6.35
C ASN A 71 19.08 37.53 6.03
N LEU A 72 18.01 36.79 6.30
CA LEU A 72 18.01 35.32 6.23
C LEU A 72 17.05 34.82 5.15
N SER A 73 17.45 33.72 4.53
CA SER A 73 16.65 32.88 3.66
C SER A 73 16.57 31.48 4.26
N LEU A 74 15.46 30.78 4.01
CA LEU A 74 15.28 29.40 4.45
C LEU A 74 15.61 28.44 3.32
N THR A 75 16.35 27.38 3.64
CA THR A 75 16.53 26.25 2.74
C THR A 75 15.23 25.46 2.61
N SER A 76 15.19 24.54 1.64
CA SER A 76 14.07 23.63 1.50
C SER A 76 13.85 22.79 2.77
N PRO A 77 12.58 22.57 3.17
CA PRO A 77 12.25 21.79 4.35
C PRO A 77 12.51 20.31 4.15
N ARG A 78 13.13 19.69 5.15
CA ARG A 78 13.34 18.25 5.23
C ARG A 78 12.43 17.62 6.28
N LEU A 79 11.62 16.67 5.84
CA LEU A 79 10.76 15.82 6.65
C LEU A 79 11.57 14.70 7.29
N SER A 80 11.28 14.43 8.55
CA SER A 80 11.70 13.24 9.27
C SER A 80 10.51 12.68 10.03
N PHE A 81 10.12 11.45 9.71
CA PHE A 81 9.08 10.71 10.39
C PHE A 81 9.69 9.90 11.54
N ASP A 82 9.16 10.11 12.73
CA ASP A 82 9.45 9.27 13.88
C ASP A 82 8.35 8.22 14.08
N SER A 83 8.66 7.20 14.88
CA SER A 83 7.68 6.19 15.27
C SER A 83 6.60 6.86 16.13
N MET A 84 5.35 6.38 16.00
CA MET A 84 4.22 6.85 16.81
C MET A 84 4.59 6.87 18.30
N ASN A 85 4.48 8.03 18.94
CA ASN A 85 4.43 8.19 20.39
C ASN A 85 2.97 8.33 20.82
N ASP A 86 2.67 8.26 22.12
CA ASP A 86 1.31 8.35 22.69
C ASP A 86 0.49 9.60 22.25
N GLY A 87 1.14 10.61 21.67
CA GLY A 87 0.53 11.83 21.13
C GLY A 87 0.25 11.85 19.62
N GLY A 88 0.17 10.70 18.95
CA GLY A 88 -0.21 10.60 17.52
C GLY A 88 0.92 10.78 16.51
N PRO A 89 0.59 10.74 15.20
CA PRO A 89 1.59 10.86 14.15
C PRO A 89 2.13 12.28 14.11
N LYS A 90 3.42 12.41 14.41
CA LYS A 90 4.17 13.67 14.36
C LYS A 90 5.28 13.56 13.34
N VAL A 91 5.56 14.70 12.72
CA VAL A 91 6.64 14.86 11.76
C VAL A 91 7.54 15.97 12.25
N LYS A 92 8.84 15.76 12.06
CA LYS A 92 9.84 16.80 12.26
C LYS A 92 10.13 17.42 10.90
N LEU A 93 9.99 18.74 10.78
CA LEU A 93 10.52 19.50 9.66
C LEU A 93 11.81 20.19 10.11
N THR A 94 12.80 20.24 9.23
CA THR A 94 14.08 20.92 9.48
C THR A 94 14.41 21.77 8.27
N MET A 95 14.69 23.04 8.50
CA MET A 95 15.02 24.02 7.46
C MET A 95 16.28 24.78 7.92
N GLY A 96 17.33 24.76 7.11
CA GLY A 96 18.52 25.55 7.39
C GLY A 96 18.30 27.02 7.09
N PHE A 97 19.13 27.87 7.71
CA PHE A 97 19.25 29.28 7.35
C PHE A 97 20.50 29.53 6.52
N ALA A 98 20.38 30.45 5.57
CA ALA A 98 21.51 31.03 4.84
C ALA A 98 21.26 32.53 4.62
N GLY A 99 22.32 33.34 4.64
CA GLY A 99 22.19 34.78 4.43
C GLY A 99 23.36 35.57 5.01
N GLU A 100 23.06 36.68 5.68
CA GLU A 100 24.08 37.58 6.21
C GLU A 100 23.63 38.25 7.51
N MET A 101 24.60 38.54 8.37
CA MET A 101 24.47 39.44 9.50
C MET A 101 25.08 40.80 9.12
N ILE A 102 24.31 41.87 9.31
CA ILE A 102 24.75 43.25 9.15
C ILE A 102 24.86 43.87 10.54
N ALA A 103 26.05 44.36 10.89
CA ALA A 103 26.27 45.14 12.10
C ALA A 103 26.45 46.61 11.74
N THR A 104 25.55 47.47 12.25
CA THR A 104 25.55 48.92 12.01
C THR A 104 26.02 49.63 13.28
N ALA A 105 27.23 50.19 13.24
CA ALA A 105 27.80 50.99 14.32
C ALA A 105 27.46 52.47 14.15
N THR A 106 26.76 53.04 15.13
CA THR A 106 26.35 54.44 15.17
C THR A 106 27.16 55.20 16.23
N ILE A 107 27.88 56.24 15.80
CA ILE A 107 28.64 57.15 16.66
C ILE A 107 27.89 58.49 16.74
N PRO A 108 27.68 59.07 17.93
CA PRO A 108 27.03 60.37 18.09
C PRO A 108 27.73 61.45 17.26
N GLY A 109 27.01 62.00 16.26
CA GLY A 109 27.53 63.05 15.37
C GLY A 109 28.38 62.56 14.19
N GLY A 110 28.48 61.25 13.97
CA GLY A 110 29.15 60.64 12.81
C GLY A 110 28.19 59.88 11.90
N GLU A 111 28.67 59.52 10.70
CA GLU A 111 27.95 58.63 9.78
C GLU A 111 27.97 57.18 10.29
N PRO A 112 26.87 56.41 10.16
CA PRO A 112 26.84 54.99 10.50
C PRO A 112 27.85 54.19 9.67
N GLN A 113 28.50 53.20 10.30
CA GLN A 113 29.38 52.25 9.62
C GLN A 113 28.77 50.86 9.65
N GLU A 114 28.73 50.20 8.50
CA GLU A 114 28.19 48.85 8.36
C GLU A 114 29.31 47.83 8.11
N SER A 115 29.15 46.65 8.70
CA SER A 115 29.95 45.47 8.39
C SER A 115 29.05 44.27 8.19
N THR A 116 29.40 43.44 7.21
CA THR A 116 28.59 42.26 6.83
C THR A 116 29.38 40.99 7.11
N THR A 117 28.75 40.03 7.77
CA THR A 117 29.25 38.68 7.98
C THR A 117 28.34 37.69 7.29
N GLU A 118 28.89 36.85 6.42
CA GLU A 118 28.13 35.79 5.76
C GLU A 118 27.68 34.73 6.77
N ILE A 119 26.43 34.27 6.62
CA ILE A 119 25.85 33.15 7.36
C ILE A 119 25.65 32.02 6.36
N PRO A 120 26.61 31.08 6.24
CA PRO A 120 26.46 29.95 5.34
C PRO A 120 25.40 28.97 5.83
N GLU A 121 24.92 28.13 4.90
CA GLU A 121 24.02 27.03 5.22
C GLU A 121 24.64 26.08 6.26
N GLY A 122 23.81 25.61 7.19
CA GLY A 122 24.21 24.65 8.22
C GLY A 122 24.80 25.27 9.49
N TRP A 123 24.75 26.60 9.64
CA TRP A 123 25.04 27.26 10.92
C TRP A 123 23.87 27.22 11.89
N ALA A 124 22.64 27.27 11.39
CA ALA A 124 21.47 27.12 12.24
C ALA A 124 20.30 26.54 11.46
N ASP A 125 19.46 25.80 12.17
CA ASP A 125 18.26 25.19 11.64
C ASP A 125 17.02 25.71 12.39
N LEU A 126 15.95 25.96 11.65
CA LEU A 126 14.60 25.98 12.17
C LEU A 126 14.08 24.55 12.21
N VAL A 127 13.82 24.06 13.42
CA VAL A 127 13.28 22.73 13.67
C VAL A 127 11.84 22.85 14.13
N LEU A 128 10.93 22.23 13.38
CA LEU A 128 9.51 22.22 13.68
C LEU A 128 9.09 20.80 14.02
N LYS A 129 8.31 20.62 15.08
CA LYS A 129 7.58 19.37 15.31
C LYS A 129 6.10 19.65 15.24
N VAL A 130 5.45 19.08 14.23
CA VAL A 130 4.02 19.30 13.97
C VAL A 130 3.29 17.96 13.94
N PRO A 131 2.06 17.89 14.45
CA PRO A 131 1.23 16.74 14.19
C PRO A 131 0.75 16.75 12.75
N LEU A 132 0.57 15.55 12.20
CA LEU A 132 -0.17 15.38 10.95
C LEU A 132 -1.67 15.55 11.25
N THR A 133 -2.41 16.16 10.34
CA THR A 133 -3.86 16.24 10.42
C THR A 133 -4.49 15.97 9.07
N SER A 134 -5.79 15.67 9.07
CA SER A 134 -6.62 15.62 7.87
C SER A 134 -7.42 16.91 7.76
N PHE A 135 -7.27 17.63 6.66
CA PHE A 135 -8.09 18.77 6.28
C PHE A 135 -9.16 18.35 5.27
N ASN A 136 -10.42 18.38 5.64
CA ASN A 136 -11.50 18.14 4.70
C ASN A 136 -11.71 19.41 3.84
N ILE A 137 -11.37 19.31 2.55
CA ILE A 137 -11.44 20.44 1.61
C ILE A 137 -12.89 20.82 1.32
N THR A 138 -13.80 19.86 1.39
CA THR A 138 -15.21 20.05 1.04
C THR A 138 -15.92 20.95 2.04
N ASN A 139 -15.62 20.83 3.34
CA ASN A 139 -16.24 21.62 4.41
C ASN A 139 -15.28 22.60 5.12
N GLY A 140 -13.97 22.49 4.91
CA GLY A 140 -12.95 23.34 5.54
C GLY A 140 -12.52 22.90 6.95
N ASP A 141 -12.88 21.69 7.38
CA ASP A 141 -12.62 21.21 8.75
C ASP A 141 -11.26 20.51 8.88
N VAL A 142 -10.62 20.66 10.05
CA VAL A 142 -9.39 19.94 10.41
C VAL A 142 -9.70 18.83 11.42
N GLU A 143 -9.35 17.60 11.07
CA GLU A 143 -9.50 16.39 11.88
C GLU A 143 -8.14 15.90 12.38
N ASN A 144 -8.09 15.48 13.65
CA ASN A 144 -6.87 14.99 14.28
C ASN A 144 -6.50 13.58 13.75
N ALA A 145 -5.29 13.42 13.22
CA ALA A 145 -4.80 12.16 12.68
C ALA A 145 -4.55 11.04 13.71
N GLN A 146 -4.65 11.34 15.02
CA GLN A 146 -4.71 10.31 16.07
C GLN A 146 -5.93 9.41 15.91
N ASN A 147 -7.04 9.99 15.44
CA ASN A 147 -8.30 9.30 15.28
C ASN A 147 -8.43 8.68 13.89
N ILE A 148 -9.37 7.75 13.77
CA ILE A 148 -9.83 7.29 12.46
C ILE A 148 -10.61 8.44 11.83
N ILE A 149 -10.21 8.83 10.63
CA ILE A 149 -10.86 9.87 9.84
C ILE A 149 -11.89 9.19 8.95
N HIS A 150 -13.13 9.64 9.03
CA HIS A 150 -14.24 9.08 8.28
C HIS A 150 -14.62 10.03 7.13
N PHE A 151 -14.85 9.48 5.93
CA PHE A 151 -15.54 10.24 4.90
C PHE A 151 -17.00 10.38 5.32
N GLY A 152 -17.53 11.60 5.31
CA GLY A 152 -18.91 11.86 5.72
C GLY A 152 -19.93 11.06 4.90
N ASP A 153 -21.08 10.74 5.50
CA ASP A 153 -22.13 9.89 4.90
C ASP A 153 -22.77 10.49 3.62
N THR A 154 -22.51 11.77 3.33
CA THR A 154 -23.14 12.51 2.23
C THR A 154 -22.13 12.98 1.18
N GLY A 155 -21.92 12.14 0.16
CA GLY A 155 -21.32 12.55 -1.12
C GLY A 155 -19.80 12.41 -1.24
N ASP A 156 -19.33 12.61 -2.47
CA ASP A 156 -17.91 12.66 -2.82
C ASP A 156 -17.21 13.74 -1.97
N SER A 157 -16.25 13.32 -1.15
CA SER A 157 -15.47 14.19 -0.27
C SER A 157 -13.99 14.10 -0.60
N ASP A 158 -13.32 15.24 -0.50
CA ASP A 158 -11.90 15.39 -0.76
C ASP A 158 -11.22 15.80 0.57
N HIS A 159 -10.48 14.90 1.20
CA HIS A 159 -9.69 15.20 2.39
C HIS A 159 -8.23 15.38 2.00
N CYS A 160 -7.46 16.20 2.71
CA CYS A 160 -6.04 16.37 2.53
C CYS A 160 -5.25 16.03 3.80
N VAL A 161 -4.15 15.31 3.72
CA VAL A 161 -3.21 15.29 4.85
C VAL A 161 -2.40 16.57 4.77
N ILE A 162 -2.42 17.36 5.84
CA ILE A 162 -1.65 18.60 5.92
C ILE A 162 -0.72 18.57 7.12
N PHE A 163 0.37 19.31 7.02
CA PHE A 163 1.06 19.79 8.21
C PHE A 163 0.25 20.92 8.81
N HIS A 164 -0.27 20.70 10.01
CA HIS A 164 -1.07 21.73 10.66
C HIS A 164 -0.18 22.59 11.55
N PHE A 165 0.39 23.63 10.95
CA PHE A 165 1.21 24.60 11.68
C PHE A 165 0.37 25.54 12.55
N GLN A 166 -0.93 25.62 12.32
CA GLN A 166 -1.86 26.51 13.05
C GLN A 166 -2.35 25.95 14.39
N ASN A 167 -1.71 24.93 14.97
CA ASN A 167 -2.10 24.42 16.28
C ASN A 167 -1.16 24.81 17.43
N MET A 168 -1.74 24.89 18.62
CA MET A 168 -1.02 25.14 19.88
C MET A 168 -0.05 24.01 20.27
N GLU A 169 -0.05 22.88 19.56
CA GLU A 169 0.82 21.74 19.83
C GLU A 169 2.12 21.75 19.01
N SER A 170 2.24 22.66 18.03
CA SER A 170 3.44 22.82 17.23
C SER A 170 4.60 23.35 18.07
N GLN A 171 5.75 22.69 17.99
CA GLN A 171 6.99 23.14 18.63
C GLN A 171 7.91 23.74 17.58
N TRP A 172 8.46 24.91 17.89
CA TRP A 172 9.33 25.69 17.02
C TRP A 172 10.62 25.97 17.77
N ASP A 173 11.69 25.35 17.31
CA ASP A 173 13.01 25.45 17.92
C ASP A 173 13.99 26.03 16.89
N PHE A 174 14.70 27.08 17.28
CA PHE A 174 15.88 27.55 16.55
C PHE A 174 17.10 26.86 17.14
N VAL A 175 17.85 26.13 16.30
CA VAL A 175 18.95 25.28 16.74
C VAL A 175 20.23 25.71 16.03
N PRO A 176 21.13 26.47 16.70
CA PRO A 176 22.46 26.72 16.17
C PRO A 176 23.29 25.43 16.21
N HIS A 177 24.18 25.27 15.23
CA HIS A 177 25.09 24.14 15.14
C HIS A 177 26.44 24.44 15.80
N PRO A 178 27.14 23.41 16.31
CA PRO A 178 28.45 23.59 16.94
C PRO A 178 29.50 24.03 15.91
N GLY A 179 30.44 24.89 16.34
CA GLY A 179 31.58 25.33 15.52
C GLY A 179 31.40 26.69 14.84
N ILE A 180 30.37 27.45 15.23
CA ILE A 180 30.18 28.86 14.84
C ILE A 180 31.11 29.74 15.69
N ASP A 181 31.52 30.89 15.15
CA ASP A 181 32.19 31.91 15.94
C ASP A 181 31.31 32.32 17.15
N PRO A 182 31.84 32.32 18.39
CA PRO A 182 31.03 32.61 19.59
C PRO A 182 30.28 33.94 19.55
N SER A 183 30.85 34.96 18.90
CA SER A 183 30.21 36.27 18.77
C SER A 183 29.00 36.22 17.84
N VAL A 184 29.08 35.42 16.77
CA VAL A 184 27.95 35.23 15.85
C VAL A 184 26.90 34.30 16.45
N GLU A 185 27.33 33.26 17.19
CA GLU A 185 26.44 32.33 17.89
C GLU A 185 25.56 33.06 18.92
N GLU A 186 26.12 33.97 19.71
CA GLU A 186 25.35 34.77 20.68
C GLU A 186 24.29 35.62 19.97
N GLN A 187 24.67 36.29 18.88
CA GLN A 187 23.75 37.13 18.10
C GLN A 187 22.65 36.32 17.41
N LEU A 188 23.00 35.17 16.83
CA LEU A 188 22.05 34.23 16.22
C LEU A 188 21.06 33.68 17.26
N ASN A 189 21.52 33.32 18.45
CA ASN A 189 20.65 32.87 19.53
C ASN A 189 19.64 33.95 19.96
N GLN A 190 20.08 35.21 20.05
CA GLN A 190 19.17 36.32 20.35
C GLN A 190 18.16 36.55 19.23
N ALA A 191 18.58 36.50 17.96
CA ALA A 191 17.70 36.57 16.81
C ALA A 191 16.72 35.38 16.75
N GLY A 192 17.13 34.20 17.24
CA GLY A 192 16.32 32.98 17.26
C GLY A 192 14.94 33.14 17.92
N ASN A 193 14.84 33.96 18.99
CA ASN A 193 13.55 34.28 19.62
C ASN A 193 12.64 35.12 18.71
N ASN A 194 13.22 36.08 17.98
CA ASN A 194 12.48 36.91 17.03
C ASN A 194 12.03 36.09 15.81
N ILE A 195 12.91 35.22 15.30
CA ILE A 195 12.64 34.32 14.19
C ILE A 195 11.52 33.34 14.56
N THR A 196 11.64 32.62 15.68
CA THR A 196 10.60 31.70 16.15
C THR A 196 9.29 32.42 16.49
N GLY A 197 9.34 33.62 17.08
CA GLY A 197 8.16 34.45 17.34
C GLY A 197 7.43 34.87 16.06
N TRP A 198 8.19 35.22 15.01
CA TRP A 198 7.64 35.53 13.69
C TRP A 198 6.90 34.34 13.09
N PHE A 199 7.51 33.16 13.13
CA PHE A 199 6.90 31.92 12.64
C PHE A 199 5.72 31.43 13.49
N LYS A 200 5.60 31.82 14.76
CA LYS A 200 4.42 31.51 15.59
C LYS A 200 3.20 32.39 15.26
N THR A 201 3.39 33.47 14.50
CA THR A 201 2.31 34.41 14.19
C THR A 201 1.46 33.89 13.04
N ILE A 202 0.15 33.78 13.24
CA ILE A 202 -0.78 33.09 12.33
C ILE A 202 -0.75 33.62 10.88
N ASP A 203 -0.56 34.93 10.71
CA ASP A 203 -0.48 35.59 9.40
C ASP A 203 0.76 35.18 8.58
N ASN A 204 1.80 34.65 9.25
CA ASN A 204 3.05 34.21 8.65
C ASN A 204 3.09 32.69 8.42
N VAL A 205 2.22 31.94 9.10
CA VAL A 205 2.17 30.46 9.09
C VAL A 205 1.41 29.90 7.89
N GLY A 206 0.38 30.60 7.39
CA GLY A 206 -0.41 30.17 6.24
C GLY A 206 0.40 29.97 4.94
N MET A 207 1.69 30.32 4.95
CA MET A 207 2.64 30.10 3.86
C MET A 207 3.24 28.67 3.85
N ILE A 208 3.06 27.88 4.90
CA ILE A 208 3.71 26.58 5.08
C ILE A 208 2.69 25.42 5.05
N ASP A 209 1.39 25.67 4.84
CA ASP A 209 0.40 24.58 4.75
C ASP A 209 0.64 23.73 3.48
N TYR A 210 1.48 22.71 3.60
CA TYR A 210 1.69 21.70 2.57
C TYR A 210 0.63 20.63 2.69
N GLY A 211 -0.22 20.53 1.66
CA GLY A 211 -0.95 19.30 1.39
C GLY A 211 0.05 18.21 1.06
N LEU A 212 0.33 17.35 2.04
CA LEU A 212 1.05 16.11 1.82
C LEU A 212 0.19 15.14 1.04
N ALA A 213 -1.12 15.19 1.24
CA ALA A 213 -2.06 14.27 0.62
C ALA A 213 -3.38 14.90 0.25
N LYS A 214 -4.10 14.33 -0.72
CA LYS A 214 -5.54 14.27 -0.85
C LYS A 214 -6.09 12.84 -1.02
N ILE A 215 -7.00 12.44 -0.17
CA ILE A 215 -7.77 11.19 -0.30
C ILE A 215 -9.19 11.55 -0.74
N ASN A 216 -9.69 10.88 -1.77
CA ASN A 216 -11.04 11.11 -2.26
C ASN A 216 -11.92 9.86 -2.13
N SER A 217 -13.19 10.09 -1.86
CA SER A 217 -14.25 9.07 -1.85
C SER A 217 -15.09 9.10 -3.13
N LYS A 218 -14.56 9.73 -4.19
CA LYS A 218 -15.27 9.94 -5.46
C LYS A 218 -15.81 8.63 -6.03
N THR A 219 -17.05 8.67 -6.48
CA THR A 219 -17.74 7.50 -6.99
C THR A 219 -17.14 7.06 -8.33
N ASP A 220 -16.47 5.90 -8.36
CA ASP A 220 -16.11 5.22 -9.61
C ASP A 220 -17.32 4.40 -10.09
N PRO A 221 -17.86 4.66 -11.30
CA PRO A 221 -19.00 3.91 -11.82
C PRO A 221 -18.69 2.43 -12.07
N THR A 222 -17.42 2.03 -12.09
CA THR A 222 -16.98 0.67 -12.41
C THR A 222 -16.83 -0.23 -11.19
N SER A 223 -16.48 0.30 -10.00
CA SER A 223 -16.41 -0.50 -8.78
C SER A 223 -16.38 0.33 -7.51
N LYS A 224 -17.16 -0.08 -6.50
CA LYS A 224 -17.07 0.47 -5.13
C LYS A 224 -16.00 -0.22 -4.27
N LEU A 225 -15.39 -1.30 -4.76
CA LEU A 225 -14.58 -2.21 -3.94
C LEU A 225 -13.43 -1.49 -3.23
N LEU A 226 -12.70 -0.64 -3.95
CA LEU A 226 -11.52 0.07 -3.44
C LEU A 226 -11.83 1.50 -2.98
N ARG A 227 -13.12 1.90 -2.95
CA ARG A 227 -13.51 3.25 -2.57
C ARG A 227 -13.23 3.48 -1.08
N PRO A 228 -12.41 4.48 -0.70
CA PRO A 228 -12.15 4.78 0.70
C PRO A 228 -13.43 5.16 1.47
N LYS A 229 -13.60 4.58 2.65
CA LYS A 229 -14.68 4.85 3.63
C LYS A 229 -14.15 5.54 4.88
N SER A 230 -12.98 5.11 5.35
CA SER A 230 -12.25 5.78 6.43
C SER A 230 -10.77 5.47 6.30
N TYR A 231 -9.92 6.24 6.98
CA TYR A 231 -8.49 6.00 6.97
C TYR A 231 -7.82 6.45 8.25
N LYS A 232 -6.58 6.00 8.45
CA LYS A 232 -5.72 6.39 9.56
C LYS A 232 -4.30 6.62 9.07
N ILE A 233 -3.72 7.72 9.54
CA ILE A 233 -2.36 8.11 9.22
C ILE A 233 -1.45 7.58 10.31
N VAL A 234 -0.37 6.93 9.90
CA VAL A 234 0.63 6.34 10.81
C VAL A 234 2.00 6.74 10.31
N SER A 235 2.82 7.31 11.20
CA SER A 235 4.24 7.53 10.91
C SER A 235 5.06 6.36 11.44
N SER A 236 6.03 5.92 10.63
CA SER A 236 7.06 4.99 11.05
C SER A 236 8.39 5.56 10.62
N LYS A 237 9.48 5.09 11.22
CA LYS A 237 10.80 5.68 10.98
C LYS A 237 11.20 5.60 9.49
N GLY A 238 11.23 6.75 8.81
CA GLY A 238 11.51 6.85 7.37
C GLY A 238 10.31 6.57 6.44
N LEU A 239 9.09 6.42 6.97
CA LEU A 239 7.89 6.06 6.21
C LEU A 239 6.65 6.83 6.66
N LEU A 240 5.87 7.29 5.68
CA LEU A 240 4.48 7.67 5.89
C LEU A 240 3.57 6.51 5.47
N ASN A 241 2.72 6.04 6.38
CA ASN A 241 1.77 4.95 6.16
C ASN A 241 0.34 5.47 6.28
N ILE A 242 -0.51 5.01 5.37
CA ILE A 242 -1.93 5.36 5.35
C ILE A 242 -2.72 4.06 5.24
N PHE A 243 -3.43 3.74 6.32
CA PHE A 243 -4.28 2.57 6.41
C PHE A 243 -5.70 2.99 6.02
N ILE A 244 -6.35 2.25 5.13
CA ILE A 244 -7.62 2.64 4.51
C ILE A 244 -8.61 1.49 4.64
N GLN A 245 -9.79 1.84 5.12
CA GLN A 245 -10.98 1.00 5.09
C GLN A 245 -11.76 1.34 3.84
N THR A 246 -12.20 0.36 3.08
CA THR A 246 -12.97 0.58 1.85
C THR A 246 -14.44 0.21 2.02
N GLU A 247 -15.28 0.64 1.09
CA GLU A 247 -16.69 0.22 1.08
C GLU A 247 -16.89 -1.25 0.75
N GLY A 248 -15.98 -1.84 -0.02
CA GLY A 248 -16.03 -3.24 -0.42
C GLY A 248 -15.50 -4.21 0.63
N GLY A 249 -14.80 -3.70 1.65
CA GLY A 249 -14.15 -4.50 2.67
C GLY A 249 -15.00 -4.79 3.90
N SER A 250 -14.36 -4.84 5.06
CA SER A 250 -15.03 -5.06 6.34
C SER A 250 -16.03 -3.94 6.68
N PRO A 251 -17.18 -4.25 7.31
CA PRO A 251 -18.07 -3.20 7.83
C PRO A 251 -17.47 -2.48 9.04
N TYR A 252 -16.53 -3.13 9.75
CA TYR A 252 -15.84 -2.60 10.91
C TYR A 252 -14.57 -1.87 10.49
N PRO A 253 -14.22 -0.75 11.15
CA PRO A 253 -12.93 -0.12 10.94
C PRO A 253 -11.79 -1.09 11.31
N GLY A 254 -10.64 -0.94 10.64
CA GLY A 254 -9.43 -1.65 11.01
C GLY A 254 -8.94 -1.28 12.42
N ASN A 255 -7.88 -1.94 12.88
CA ASN A 255 -7.37 -1.77 14.23
C ASN A 255 -7.03 -0.30 14.53
N ASP A 256 -7.60 0.23 15.62
CA ASP A 256 -7.48 1.64 16.04
C ASP A 256 -6.35 1.87 17.05
N GLN A 257 -5.84 0.82 17.68
CA GLN A 257 -4.81 0.91 18.73
C GLN A 257 -3.44 0.46 18.21
N ASN A 258 -2.45 1.36 18.23
CA ASN A 258 -1.07 1.06 17.80
C ASN A 258 -1.00 0.42 16.40
N THR A 259 -1.82 0.91 15.48
CA THR A 259 -1.89 0.46 14.09
C THR A 259 -0.51 0.44 13.45
N GLN A 260 -0.06 -0.73 12.98
CA GLN A 260 1.26 -0.85 12.36
C GLN A 260 1.34 -2.02 11.37
N PHE A 261 2.22 -1.88 10.38
CA PHE A 261 2.50 -2.92 9.39
C PHE A 261 2.95 -4.22 10.06
N GLY A 262 2.23 -5.30 9.81
CA GLY A 262 2.57 -6.63 10.32
C GLY A 262 2.57 -6.77 11.83
N ARG A 263 1.82 -5.92 12.57
CA ARG A 263 1.77 -5.88 14.04
C ARG A 263 1.67 -7.24 14.73
N ARG A 264 0.87 -8.14 14.14
CA ARG A 264 0.54 -9.46 14.67
C ARG A 264 1.71 -10.44 14.69
N TYR A 265 2.83 -10.10 14.05
CA TYR A 265 3.93 -11.03 13.83
C TYR A 265 5.23 -10.50 14.41
N SER A 266 5.93 -11.37 15.14
CA SER A 266 7.30 -11.09 15.57
C SER A 266 8.23 -10.93 14.37
N GLY A 267 9.21 -10.02 14.46
CA GLY A 267 10.23 -9.84 13.43
C GLY A 267 9.86 -8.87 12.30
N PHE A 268 8.73 -8.17 12.41
CA PHE A 268 8.32 -7.08 11.49
C PHE A 268 9.00 -5.74 11.81
N ASN A 269 10.33 -5.78 12.00
CA ASN A 269 11.16 -4.60 12.23
C ASN A 269 11.85 -4.15 10.93
N PHE A 270 11.07 -4.03 9.85
CA PHE A 270 11.56 -3.67 8.52
C PHE A 270 10.52 -2.82 7.78
N SER A 271 10.97 -2.15 6.72
CA SER A 271 10.14 -1.28 5.89
C SER A 271 9.01 -2.06 5.20
N SER A 272 7.80 -1.49 5.17
CA SER A 272 6.71 -2.00 4.31
C SER A 272 7.03 -1.86 2.82
N ILE A 273 8.01 -1.04 2.45
CA ILE A 273 8.50 -0.87 1.08
C ILE A 273 9.76 -1.73 0.89
N PRO A 274 9.82 -2.63 -0.11
CA PRO A 274 11.02 -3.40 -0.42
C PRO A 274 12.14 -2.52 -0.99
N GLN A 275 13.36 -3.07 -1.00
CA GLN A 275 14.54 -2.43 -1.58
C GLN A 275 14.32 -2.07 -3.05
N ASP A 276 14.91 -0.96 -3.49
CA ASP A 276 14.83 -0.41 -4.85
C ASP A 276 13.47 0.21 -5.23
N TYR A 277 12.55 0.31 -4.28
CA TYR A 277 11.25 0.95 -4.44
C TYR A 277 11.05 2.08 -3.42
N THR A 278 10.18 3.04 -3.75
CA THR A 278 9.90 4.22 -2.92
C THR A 278 8.45 4.33 -2.48
N ALA A 279 7.58 3.45 -3.00
CA ALA A 279 6.21 3.32 -2.54
C ALA A 279 5.67 1.88 -2.68
N CYS A 280 4.67 1.55 -1.88
CA CYS A 280 3.91 0.31 -2.03
C CYS A 280 2.43 0.49 -1.65
N ILE A 281 1.58 -0.35 -2.24
CA ILE A 281 0.17 -0.52 -1.87
C ILE A 281 -0.02 -1.99 -1.53
N ILE A 282 -0.56 -2.29 -0.35
CA ILE A 282 -0.86 -3.64 0.11
C ILE A 282 -2.37 -3.73 0.26
N ILE A 283 -3.01 -4.59 -0.53
CA ILE A 283 -4.44 -4.88 -0.49
C ILE A 283 -4.64 -6.18 0.29
N SER A 284 -5.45 -6.13 1.35
CA SER A 284 -5.63 -7.25 2.25
C SER A 284 -6.16 -8.49 1.54
N ARG A 285 -5.74 -9.66 2.00
CA ARG A 285 -6.27 -10.94 1.53
C ARG A 285 -7.79 -11.02 1.62
N GLU A 286 -8.38 -10.49 2.70
CA GLU A 286 -9.82 -10.49 2.90
C GLU A 286 -10.52 -9.69 1.79
N LEU A 287 -10.06 -8.48 1.50
CA LEU A 287 -10.64 -7.65 0.44
C LEU A 287 -10.41 -8.28 -0.95
N PHE A 288 -9.16 -8.65 -1.27
CA PHE A 288 -8.81 -9.12 -2.61
C PHE A 288 -9.33 -10.53 -2.90
N SER A 289 -9.05 -11.50 -2.04
CA SER A 289 -9.40 -12.90 -2.31
C SER A 289 -10.87 -13.18 -2.00
N ARG A 290 -11.35 -12.74 -0.83
CA ARG A 290 -12.66 -13.18 -0.35
C ARG A 290 -13.80 -12.30 -0.83
N LYS A 291 -13.61 -10.98 -0.89
CA LYS A 291 -14.66 -10.05 -1.35
C LYS A 291 -14.67 -9.89 -2.87
N PHE A 292 -13.50 -9.82 -3.48
CA PHE A 292 -13.38 -9.66 -4.93
C PHE A 292 -13.32 -11.00 -5.67
N LEU A 293 -12.26 -11.78 -5.49
CA LEU A 293 -12.00 -12.93 -6.36
C LEU A 293 -13.07 -14.04 -6.20
N LEU A 294 -13.40 -14.47 -4.98
CA LEU A 294 -14.45 -15.47 -4.76
C LEU A 294 -15.79 -15.06 -5.39
N ASN A 295 -16.16 -13.79 -5.22
CA ASN A 295 -17.41 -13.24 -5.76
C ASN A 295 -17.40 -13.26 -7.29
N GLN A 296 -16.30 -12.81 -7.91
CA GLN A 296 -16.20 -12.78 -9.37
C GLN A 296 -16.14 -14.19 -9.97
N VAL A 297 -15.48 -15.16 -9.33
CA VAL A 297 -15.48 -16.57 -9.78
C VAL A 297 -16.87 -17.18 -9.61
N GLY A 298 -17.54 -16.95 -8.46
CA GLY A 298 -18.88 -17.47 -8.20
C GLY A 298 -19.96 -16.92 -9.13
N LYS A 299 -19.80 -15.70 -9.66
CA LYS A 299 -20.72 -15.11 -10.65
C LYS A 299 -20.68 -15.81 -12.01
N GLN A 300 -19.64 -16.59 -12.34
CA GLN A 300 -19.44 -17.11 -13.71
C GLN A 300 -20.36 -18.27 -14.12
N SER A 301 -21.18 -18.81 -13.24
CA SER A 301 -22.47 -19.44 -13.59
C SER A 301 -23.19 -19.86 -12.31
N SER A 302 -24.52 -20.01 -12.37
CA SER A 302 -25.31 -20.62 -11.29
C SER A 302 -24.93 -22.09 -10.99
N ALA A 303 -24.02 -22.67 -11.76
CA ALA A 303 -23.58 -24.05 -11.63
C ALA A 303 -22.22 -24.21 -10.90
N ILE A 304 -21.60 -23.11 -10.46
CA ILE A 304 -20.29 -23.13 -9.79
C ILE A 304 -20.44 -22.61 -8.35
N ASP A 305 -20.06 -23.45 -7.38
CA ASP A 305 -19.83 -23.06 -6.00
C ASP A 305 -18.33 -22.91 -5.75
N VAL A 306 -17.92 -21.91 -4.97
CA VAL A 306 -16.50 -21.59 -4.74
C VAL A 306 -16.25 -21.40 -3.25
N VAL A 307 -15.28 -22.13 -2.71
CA VAL A 307 -14.94 -22.12 -1.29
C VAL A 307 -13.47 -21.75 -1.12
N ASP A 308 -13.19 -20.72 -0.32
CA ASP A 308 -11.82 -20.40 0.10
C ASP A 308 -11.29 -21.47 1.05
N LYS A 309 -10.15 -22.07 0.67
CA LYS A 309 -9.45 -23.11 1.42
C LYS A 309 -8.08 -22.67 1.90
N THR A 310 -7.69 -21.43 1.65
CA THR A 310 -6.34 -20.91 1.93
C THR A 310 -5.92 -21.18 3.39
N LYS A 311 -6.76 -20.82 4.35
CA LYS A 311 -6.50 -21.05 5.79
C LYS A 311 -6.71 -22.50 6.24
N SER A 312 -7.49 -23.29 5.50
CA SER A 312 -7.70 -24.71 5.82
C SER A 312 -6.49 -25.59 5.48
N ILE A 313 -5.59 -25.11 4.62
CA ILE A 313 -4.34 -25.79 4.28
C ILE A 313 -3.29 -25.48 5.33
N SER A 314 -3.04 -24.20 5.58
CA SER A 314 -2.20 -23.71 6.69
C SER A 314 -2.39 -22.21 6.89
N ASP A 315 -2.14 -21.73 8.11
CA ASP A 315 -2.12 -20.29 8.42
C ASP A 315 -1.01 -19.52 7.68
N SER A 316 -0.01 -20.23 7.15
CA SER A 316 1.14 -19.67 6.43
C SER A 316 1.08 -19.86 4.90
N THR A 317 -0.07 -20.27 4.35
CA THR A 317 -0.19 -20.55 2.91
C THR A 317 -0.04 -19.26 2.11
N PRO A 318 0.95 -19.11 1.21
CA PRO A 318 1.05 -17.94 0.35
C PRO A 318 -0.03 -17.90 -0.73
N GLY A 319 -0.27 -16.71 -1.30
CA GLY A 319 -1.30 -16.51 -2.30
C GLY A 319 -2.69 -16.84 -1.80
N ALA A 320 -3.44 -17.61 -2.58
CA ALA A 320 -4.77 -18.09 -2.24
C ALA A 320 -5.03 -19.47 -2.84
N VAL A 321 -5.86 -20.26 -2.15
CA VAL A 321 -6.33 -21.54 -2.66
C VAL A 321 -7.85 -21.60 -2.56
N MET A 322 -8.50 -21.93 -3.66
CA MET A 322 -9.95 -22.00 -3.76
C MET A 322 -10.37 -23.35 -4.35
N ASP A 323 -11.36 -23.97 -3.72
CA ASP A 323 -12.02 -25.14 -4.27
C ASP A 323 -13.24 -24.68 -5.08
N VAL A 324 -13.29 -25.08 -6.34
CA VAL A 324 -14.34 -24.80 -7.31
C VAL A 324 -15.13 -26.09 -7.53
N LYS A 325 -16.43 -26.02 -7.31
CA LYS A 325 -17.35 -27.15 -7.33
C LYS A 325 -18.40 -26.93 -8.40
N TYR A 326 -18.67 -27.96 -9.19
CA TYR A 326 -19.76 -27.90 -10.16
C TYR A 326 -21.03 -28.53 -9.60
N ALA A 327 -22.19 -28.08 -10.07
CA ALA A 327 -23.48 -28.55 -9.55
C ALA A 327 -23.70 -30.06 -9.78
N LYS A 328 -23.40 -30.59 -10.98
CA LYS A 328 -23.41 -32.02 -11.31
C LYS A 328 -22.50 -32.30 -12.50
N SER A 329 -21.70 -33.36 -12.43
CA SER A 329 -20.88 -33.81 -13.56
C SER A 329 -20.78 -35.34 -13.57
N VAL A 330 -20.95 -35.92 -14.75
CA VAL A 330 -20.82 -37.38 -14.98
C VAL A 330 -19.45 -37.62 -15.58
N ILE A 331 -18.65 -38.52 -14.99
CA ILE A 331 -17.33 -38.90 -15.52
C ILE A 331 -17.39 -40.20 -16.33
N VAL A 332 -18.25 -41.14 -15.93
CA VAL A 332 -18.56 -42.34 -16.70
C VAL A 332 -20.06 -42.39 -16.91
N PRO A 333 -20.57 -42.18 -18.13
CA PRO A 333 -21.99 -42.35 -18.40
C PRO A 333 -22.36 -43.84 -18.32
N ALA A 334 -23.57 -44.13 -17.82
CA ALA A 334 -24.12 -45.48 -17.95
C ALA A 334 -24.22 -45.85 -19.43
N LYS A 335 -23.66 -47.00 -19.80
CA LYS A 335 -23.64 -47.50 -21.18
C LYS A 335 -23.87 -49.00 -21.20
N SER A 336 -24.54 -49.47 -22.25
CA SER A 336 -24.66 -50.89 -22.58
C SER A 336 -24.22 -51.09 -24.02
N TYR A 337 -23.36 -52.07 -24.28
CA TYR A 337 -22.93 -52.39 -25.63
C TYR A 337 -22.59 -53.87 -25.77
N TYR A 338 -22.54 -54.36 -27.00
CA TYR A 338 -22.34 -55.75 -27.33
C TYR A 338 -21.09 -55.90 -28.20
N ILE A 339 -20.09 -56.61 -27.70
CA ILE A 339 -18.93 -57.07 -28.48
C ILE A 339 -19.06 -58.59 -28.55
N PRO A 340 -19.53 -59.17 -29.66
CA PRO A 340 -19.81 -60.60 -29.74
C PRO A 340 -18.64 -61.45 -29.20
N PRO A 341 -18.88 -62.36 -28.24
CA PRO A 341 -20.17 -62.80 -27.67
C PRO A 341 -20.56 -62.12 -26.33
N ILE A 342 -19.91 -61.04 -25.93
CA ILE A 342 -19.99 -60.44 -24.59
C ILE A 342 -20.92 -59.21 -24.58
N HIS A 343 -21.92 -59.22 -23.68
CA HIS A 343 -22.71 -58.04 -23.32
C HIS A 343 -22.03 -57.29 -22.18
N PHE A 344 -21.75 -56.01 -22.39
CA PHE A 344 -21.20 -55.11 -21.38
C PHE A 344 -22.27 -54.14 -20.89
N TYR A 345 -22.37 -53.97 -19.57
CA TYR A 345 -23.12 -52.90 -18.91
C TYR A 345 -22.18 -52.15 -17.98
N ILE A 346 -22.15 -50.83 -18.03
CA ILE A 346 -21.31 -49.98 -17.19
C ILE A 346 -22.21 -49.15 -16.29
N GLU A 347 -21.95 -49.16 -14.99
CA GLU A 347 -22.62 -48.29 -14.04
C GLU A 347 -22.16 -46.84 -14.21
N ARG A 348 -23.11 -45.92 -14.07
CA ARG A 348 -22.84 -44.49 -14.08
C ARG A 348 -21.93 -44.13 -12.90
N CYS A 349 -20.84 -43.42 -13.18
CA CYS A 349 -20.00 -42.80 -12.15
C CYS A 349 -20.20 -41.28 -12.21
N ASP A 350 -20.74 -40.73 -11.13
CA ASP A 350 -20.86 -39.29 -10.91
C ASP A 350 -19.64 -38.74 -10.15
N ILE A 351 -19.36 -37.46 -10.32
CA ILE A 351 -18.34 -36.75 -9.55
C ILE A 351 -19.00 -36.15 -8.31
N ASP A 352 -18.50 -36.51 -7.13
CA ASP A 352 -18.79 -35.77 -5.90
C ASP A 352 -17.81 -34.60 -5.78
N TRP A 353 -18.26 -33.41 -6.16
CA TRP A 353 -17.46 -32.18 -6.08
C TRP A 353 -17.21 -31.68 -4.66
N ASN A 354 -17.88 -32.23 -3.64
CA ASN A 354 -17.54 -31.93 -2.25
C ASN A 354 -16.31 -32.71 -1.79
N GLU A 355 -16.14 -33.94 -2.28
CA GLU A 355 -14.98 -34.78 -1.98
C GLU A 355 -13.82 -34.51 -2.93
N HIS A 356 -14.11 -34.25 -4.21
CA HIS A 356 -13.12 -34.05 -5.28
C HIS A 356 -13.28 -32.69 -6.00
N PRO A 357 -13.11 -31.55 -5.30
CA PRO A 357 -13.22 -30.23 -5.90
C PRO A 357 -12.09 -29.96 -6.91
N LEU A 358 -12.38 -29.16 -7.94
CA LEU A 358 -11.35 -28.58 -8.80
C LEU A 358 -10.64 -27.47 -8.01
N ARG A 359 -9.31 -27.53 -7.89
CA ARG A 359 -8.54 -26.58 -7.08
C ARG A 359 -7.90 -25.49 -7.92
N LEU A 360 -8.23 -24.24 -7.62
CA LEU A 360 -7.50 -23.06 -8.08
C LEU A 360 -6.41 -22.71 -7.06
N THR A 361 -5.16 -22.68 -7.50
CA THR A 361 -4.04 -22.20 -6.68
C THR A 361 -3.47 -20.93 -7.28
N LEU A 362 -3.48 -19.84 -6.51
CA LEU A 362 -2.75 -18.61 -6.80
C LEU A 362 -1.43 -18.60 -6.04
N SER A 363 -0.33 -18.32 -6.73
CA SER A 363 1.02 -18.34 -6.16
C SER A 363 1.96 -17.43 -6.94
N ASP A 364 3.10 -17.10 -6.36
CA ASP A 364 4.18 -16.42 -7.07
C ASP A 364 5.41 -17.33 -7.17
N GLU A 365 6.32 -16.98 -8.08
CA GLU A 365 7.60 -17.65 -8.25
C GLU A 365 8.71 -16.61 -8.38
N PRO A 366 9.95 -16.88 -7.92
CA PRO A 366 11.10 -16.03 -8.20
C PRO A 366 11.18 -15.70 -9.70
N PRO A 367 11.40 -14.43 -10.09
CA PRO A 367 11.81 -13.27 -9.27
C PRO A 367 10.64 -12.45 -8.66
N TYR A 368 9.46 -13.06 -8.51
CA TYR A 368 8.26 -12.47 -7.90
C TYR A 368 7.75 -11.22 -8.63
N THR A 369 7.78 -11.24 -9.96
CA THR A 369 7.39 -10.09 -10.79
C THR A 369 5.89 -10.01 -11.04
N GLU A 370 5.23 -11.16 -11.11
CA GLU A 370 3.80 -11.27 -11.37
C GLU A 370 3.23 -12.52 -10.67
N PRO A 371 2.01 -12.43 -10.11
CA PRO A 371 1.29 -13.57 -9.60
C PRO A 371 0.89 -14.53 -10.72
N LYS A 372 0.87 -15.82 -10.38
CA LYS A 372 0.48 -16.92 -11.26
C LYS A 372 -0.69 -17.70 -10.68
N TYR A 373 -1.38 -18.44 -11.54
CA TYR A 373 -2.40 -19.40 -11.15
C TYR A 373 -2.18 -20.75 -11.82
N LYS A 374 -2.73 -21.80 -11.21
CA LYS A 374 -2.90 -23.11 -11.82
C LYS A 374 -4.19 -23.78 -11.36
N TRP A 375 -4.67 -24.71 -12.17
CA TRP A 375 -5.78 -25.60 -11.84
C TRP A 375 -5.24 -26.99 -11.58
N ASP A 376 -5.64 -27.60 -10.46
CA ASP A 376 -5.31 -28.97 -10.14
C ASP A 376 -6.60 -29.74 -9.83
N TRP A 377 -6.68 -31.00 -10.24
CA TRP A 377 -7.78 -31.87 -9.89
C TRP A 377 -7.27 -33.30 -9.73
N ASP A 378 -7.75 -33.98 -8.69
CA ASP A 378 -7.44 -35.38 -8.44
C ASP A 378 -8.75 -36.07 -8.02
N PHE A 379 -9.16 -37.04 -8.83
CA PHE A 379 -10.40 -37.76 -8.69
C PHE A 379 -10.15 -39.26 -8.70
N SER A 380 -10.76 -39.95 -7.74
CA SER A 380 -10.76 -41.40 -7.65
C SER A 380 -12.10 -41.90 -7.14
N ALA A 381 -12.82 -42.68 -7.94
CA ALA A 381 -14.06 -43.32 -7.51
C ALA A 381 -14.12 -44.79 -7.93
N ARG A 382 -14.93 -45.57 -7.23
CA ARG A 382 -15.22 -46.96 -7.61
C ARG A 382 -16.54 -47.02 -8.35
N THR A 383 -16.55 -47.72 -9.48
CA THR A 383 -17.75 -48.09 -10.23
C THR A 383 -17.70 -49.58 -10.55
N GLN A 384 -18.75 -50.12 -11.15
CA GLN A 384 -18.82 -51.50 -11.59
C GLN A 384 -19.18 -51.58 -13.08
N TYR A 385 -18.68 -52.62 -13.72
CA TYR A 385 -19.22 -53.05 -15.01
C TYR A 385 -19.54 -54.54 -14.96
N TRP A 386 -20.47 -54.97 -15.81
CA TRP A 386 -20.87 -56.36 -15.95
C TRP A 386 -20.46 -56.85 -17.33
N ALA A 387 -19.82 -58.02 -17.39
CA ALA A 387 -19.57 -58.75 -18.61
C ALA A 387 -20.29 -60.09 -18.52
N ASN A 388 -21.32 -60.30 -19.35
CA ASN A 388 -22.20 -61.49 -19.27
C ASN A 388 -22.71 -61.73 -17.83
N GLU A 389 -23.25 -60.67 -17.21
CA GLU A 389 -23.81 -60.68 -15.84
C GLU A 389 -22.78 -60.86 -14.70
N ILE A 390 -21.48 -60.97 -15.00
CA ILE A 390 -20.42 -61.03 -13.97
C ILE A 390 -19.97 -59.61 -13.62
N PRO A 391 -20.21 -59.13 -12.38
CA PRO A 391 -19.76 -57.81 -11.95
C PRO A 391 -18.24 -57.80 -11.76
N THR A 392 -17.60 -56.75 -12.26
CA THR A 392 -16.18 -56.47 -12.06
C THR A 392 -16.04 -55.04 -11.53
N GLY A 393 -15.33 -54.90 -10.41
CA GLY A 393 -15.03 -53.59 -9.83
C GLY A 393 -14.00 -52.83 -10.67
N LEU A 394 -14.22 -51.53 -10.83
CA LEU A 394 -13.37 -50.65 -11.60
C LEU A 394 -13.09 -49.39 -10.79
N THR A 395 -11.82 -49.00 -10.68
CA THR A 395 -11.47 -47.68 -10.14
C THR A 395 -11.33 -46.71 -11.30
N VAL A 396 -12.09 -45.62 -11.27
CA VAL A 396 -12.06 -44.53 -12.24
C VAL A 396 -11.19 -43.43 -11.67
N LEU A 397 -10.19 -43.03 -12.43
CA LEU A 397 -9.22 -42.01 -12.04
C LEU A 397 -9.23 -40.87 -13.04
N ALA A 398 -9.12 -39.65 -12.54
CA ALA A 398 -8.89 -38.48 -13.38
C ALA A 398 -7.96 -37.49 -12.69
N LYS A 399 -7.09 -36.86 -13.49
CA LYS A 399 -6.13 -35.88 -12.99
C LYS A 399 -6.03 -34.68 -13.91
N VAL A 400 -6.01 -33.50 -13.32
CA VAL A 400 -5.53 -32.26 -13.96
C VAL A 400 -4.29 -31.82 -13.20
N GLU A 401 -3.17 -31.71 -13.91
CA GLU A 401 -1.95 -31.09 -13.40
C GLU A 401 -1.68 -29.85 -14.25
N GLY A 402 -2.41 -28.77 -13.95
CA GLY A 402 -2.39 -27.56 -14.74
C GLY A 402 -1.04 -26.86 -14.68
N SER A 403 -0.62 -26.33 -15.82
CA SER A 403 0.57 -25.49 -15.90
C SER A 403 0.31 -24.12 -15.27
N LYS A 404 1.33 -23.56 -14.60
CA LYS A 404 1.25 -22.21 -14.05
C LYS A 404 1.18 -21.18 -15.17
N ARG A 405 0.21 -20.28 -15.10
CA ARG A 405 -0.01 -19.17 -16.03
C ARG A 405 -0.04 -17.84 -15.27
N ARG A 406 0.23 -16.75 -15.96
CA ARG A 406 0.11 -15.39 -15.39
C ARG A 406 -1.33 -15.15 -14.95
N PHE A 407 -1.50 -14.73 -13.71
CA PHE A 407 -2.81 -14.40 -13.14
C PHE A 407 -3.11 -12.92 -13.24
N ALA A 408 -2.16 -12.07 -12.84
CA ALA A 408 -2.39 -10.64 -12.73
C ALA A 408 -1.16 -9.83 -13.13
N TRP A 409 -1.39 -8.64 -13.68
CA TRP A 409 -0.32 -7.69 -14.00
C TRP A 409 -0.82 -6.25 -13.89
N VAL A 410 0.10 -5.32 -13.74
CA VAL A 410 -0.21 -3.89 -13.66
C VAL A 410 -0.11 -3.26 -15.04
N LYS A 411 -1.12 -2.48 -15.43
CA LYS A 411 -1.08 -1.63 -16.64
C LYS A 411 -1.94 -0.40 -16.40
N ASN A 412 -1.41 0.78 -16.70
CA ASN A 412 -2.15 2.05 -16.67
C ASN A 412 -2.98 2.25 -15.39
N TYR A 413 -2.41 1.93 -14.22
CA TYR A 413 -3.04 2.08 -12.89
C TYR A 413 -4.22 1.16 -12.60
N SER A 414 -4.40 0.15 -13.43
CA SER A 414 -5.31 -0.96 -13.20
C SER A 414 -4.51 -2.23 -12.95
N ILE A 415 -5.00 -3.05 -12.03
CA ILE A 415 -4.63 -4.46 -12.00
C ILE A 415 -5.51 -5.17 -13.02
N ASN A 416 -4.85 -5.77 -13.99
CA ASN A 416 -5.48 -6.58 -15.02
C ASN A 416 -5.33 -8.04 -14.62
N PHE A 417 -6.29 -8.87 -15.03
CA PHE A 417 -6.31 -10.28 -14.68
C PHE A 417 -6.53 -11.16 -15.90
N ASP A 418 -5.99 -12.36 -15.83
CA ASP A 418 -6.27 -13.47 -16.73
C ASP A 418 -6.52 -14.71 -15.87
N LEU A 419 -7.76 -15.19 -15.91
CA LEU A 419 -8.17 -16.40 -15.22
C LEU A 419 -9.08 -17.21 -16.14
N CYS A 420 -8.56 -18.30 -16.67
CA CYS A 420 -9.29 -19.16 -17.58
C CYS A 420 -9.04 -20.64 -17.31
N LEU A 421 -9.97 -21.47 -17.75
CA LEU A 421 -9.84 -22.92 -17.85
C LEU A 421 -9.93 -23.27 -19.34
N THR A 422 -8.83 -23.77 -19.91
CA THR A 422 -8.67 -23.95 -21.35
C THR A 422 -8.59 -25.44 -21.74
N GLY A 423 -8.25 -25.71 -22.99
CA GLY A 423 -8.01 -27.07 -23.47
C GLY A 423 -6.83 -27.77 -22.81
N SER A 424 -5.81 -27.01 -22.37
CA SER A 424 -4.65 -27.57 -21.66
C SER A 424 -4.97 -28.02 -20.23
N ASP A 425 -6.13 -27.63 -19.69
CA ASP A 425 -6.57 -27.94 -18.33
C ASP A 425 -7.62 -29.06 -18.32
N GLN A 426 -7.76 -29.80 -19.43
CA GLN A 426 -8.69 -30.94 -19.47
C GLN A 426 -8.05 -32.16 -18.78
N PRO A 427 -8.85 -32.92 -18.02
CA PRO A 427 -8.34 -34.05 -17.26
C PRO A 427 -7.85 -35.18 -18.15
N GLU A 428 -6.75 -35.79 -17.74
CA GLU A 428 -6.38 -37.13 -18.17
C GLU A 428 -7.21 -38.14 -17.37
N THR A 429 -7.77 -39.14 -18.03
CA THR A 429 -8.63 -40.15 -17.41
C THR A 429 -8.15 -41.56 -17.69
N TRP A 430 -8.24 -42.43 -16.69
CA TRP A 430 -7.89 -43.84 -16.84
C TRP A 430 -8.65 -44.71 -15.83
N THR A 431 -8.45 -46.03 -15.94
CA THR A 431 -9.08 -47.01 -15.04
C THR A 431 -8.05 -47.98 -14.48
N GLU A 432 -8.34 -48.50 -13.29
CA GLU A 432 -7.56 -49.56 -12.65
C GLU A 432 -8.46 -50.74 -12.23
N PRO A 433 -8.21 -51.97 -12.75
CA PRO A 433 -7.18 -52.32 -13.74
C PRO A 433 -7.46 -51.71 -15.12
N ALA A 434 -6.40 -51.48 -15.90
CA ALA A 434 -6.53 -50.92 -17.25
C ALA A 434 -7.39 -51.83 -18.14
N HIS A 435 -8.50 -51.29 -18.66
CA HIS A 435 -9.39 -52.02 -19.55
C HIS A 435 -9.09 -51.68 -21.03
N PRO A 436 -8.98 -52.67 -21.94
CA PRO A 436 -8.58 -52.45 -23.33
C PRO A 436 -9.70 -51.88 -24.24
N GLY A 437 -10.93 -51.78 -23.77
CA GLY A 437 -12.08 -51.27 -24.52
C GLY A 437 -12.26 -49.76 -24.38
N ALA A 438 -12.27 -49.03 -25.50
CA ALA A 438 -12.49 -47.57 -25.55
C ALA A 438 -13.86 -47.15 -24.96
N GLU A 439 -14.79 -48.09 -24.86
CA GLU A 439 -16.14 -47.91 -24.36
C GLU A 439 -16.21 -47.77 -22.83
N ILE A 440 -15.20 -48.27 -22.11
CA ILE A 440 -15.06 -48.17 -20.64
C ILE A 440 -14.09 -47.03 -20.25
N THR A 441 -13.41 -46.42 -21.22
CA THR A 441 -12.54 -45.26 -20.97
C THR A 441 -13.37 -44.12 -20.39
N PRO A 442 -13.04 -43.63 -19.17
CA PRO A 442 -13.78 -42.53 -18.56
C PRO A 442 -13.64 -41.28 -19.41
N GLN A 443 -14.71 -40.51 -19.51
CA GLN A 443 -14.72 -39.26 -20.27
C GLN A 443 -15.06 -38.13 -19.30
N ALA A 444 -14.04 -37.53 -18.70
CA ALA A 444 -14.20 -36.28 -17.98
C ALA A 444 -13.92 -35.12 -18.94
N SER A 445 -14.77 -34.11 -18.92
CA SER A 445 -14.47 -32.82 -19.53
C SER A 445 -14.90 -31.73 -18.57
N LEU A 446 -13.96 -30.83 -18.28
CA LEU A 446 -14.23 -29.66 -17.47
C LEU A 446 -14.75 -28.54 -18.39
N PRO A 447 -15.84 -27.86 -18.01
CA PRO A 447 -16.33 -26.70 -18.76
C PRO A 447 -15.22 -25.66 -18.90
N LYS A 448 -14.88 -25.31 -20.15
CA LYS A 448 -13.93 -24.24 -20.44
C LYS A 448 -14.60 -22.90 -20.20
N PHE A 449 -13.88 -21.99 -19.56
CA PHE A 449 -14.37 -20.63 -19.31
C PHE A 449 -13.22 -19.64 -19.27
N SER A 450 -13.56 -18.37 -19.48
CA SER A 450 -12.71 -17.24 -19.15
C SER A 450 -13.49 -16.40 -18.16
N ILE A 451 -12.89 -16.06 -17.03
CA ILE A 451 -13.52 -15.24 -16.00
C ILE A 451 -13.14 -13.78 -16.29
N PRO A 452 -14.03 -12.96 -16.89
CA PRO A 452 -13.81 -11.52 -16.96
C PRO A 452 -13.83 -10.96 -15.53
N LEU A 453 -12.65 -10.81 -14.95
CA LEU A 453 -12.47 -10.10 -13.70
C LEU A 453 -12.52 -8.60 -14.00
N GLU A 454 -13.30 -7.85 -13.23
CA GLU A 454 -13.31 -6.39 -13.29
C GLU A 454 -11.90 -5.85 -13.02
N GLU A 455 -11.51 -4.81 -13.76
CA GLU A 455 -10.25 -4.13 -13.46
C GLU A 455 -10.30 -3.54 -12.05
N LEU A 456 -9.23 -3.74 -11.28
CA LEU A 456 -9.07 -3.04 -10.01
C LEU A 456 -8.31 -1.74 -10.25
N ASN A 457 -9.07 -0.66 -10.36
CA ASN A 457 -8.53 0.69 -10.44
C ASN A 457 -8.03 1.13 -9.07
N PHE A 458 -6.72 1.16 -8.89
CA PHE A 458 -6.08 1.57 -7.64
C PHE A 458 -5.72 3.06 -7.64
N PHE A 459 -6.21 3.84 -8.62
CA PHE A 459 -5.93 5.27 -8.72
C PHE A 459 -6.27 6.04 -7.44
N ALA A 460 -7.46 5.82 -6.86
CA ALA A 460 -7.86 6.46 -5.61
C ALA A 460 -6.93 6.14 -4.43
N THR A 461 -6.26 4.99 -4.48
CA THR A 461 -5.36 4.51 -3.42
C THR A 461 -3.91 5.00 -3.56
N GLN A 462 -3.47 5.38 -4.77
CA GLN A 462 -2.14 5.97 -4.98
C GLN A 462 -2.14 7.50 -4.94
N ASN A 463 -3.28 8.10 -5.32
CA ASN A 463 -3.47 9.54 -5.45
C ASN A 463 -3.53 10.25 -4.09
N ILE A 464 -3.22 9.49 -3.03
CA ILE A 464 -3.26 9.99 -1.68
C ILE A 464 -2.32 11.16 -1.57
N LEU A 465 -1.05 11.14 -1.99
CA LEU A 465 -0.18 12.29 -1.73
C LEU A 465 -0.26 13.47 -2.74
N ALA A 466 -0.73 13.26 -3.98
CA ALA A 466 -0.82 14.31 -4.99
C ALA A 466 -2.11 14.23 -5.82
N PRO A 467 -3.21 14.87 -5.38
CA PRO A 467 -4.52 14.74 -6.01
C PRO A 467 -4.58 15.01 -7.51
N GLY A 468 -5.20 14.08 -8.21
CA GLY A 468 -5.35 14.10 -9.66
C GLY A 468 -4.06 13.70 -10.40
N GLU A 469 -2.97 13.48 -9.66
CA GLU A 469 -1.70 13.09 -10.22
C GLU A 469 -1.43 11.59 -10.02
N LYS A 470 -0.58 11.09 -10.91
CA LYS A 470 -0.14 9.70 -10.89
C LYS A 470 1.01 9.59 -9.91
N PHE A 471 0.68 9.53 -8.62
CA PHE A 471 1.70 9.67 -7.58
C PHE A 471 2.52 8.40 -7.32
N ILE A 472 2.01 7.22 -7.64
CA ILE A 472 2.79 5.97 -7.62
C ILE A 472 2.83 5.40 -9.04
N SER A 473 4.03 5.15 -9.55
CA SER A 473 4.22 4.35 -10.76
C SER A 473 4.45 2.89 -10.37
N ALA A 474 3.35 2.16 -10.19
CA ALA A 474 3.41 0.73 -9.88
C ALA A 474 4.03 -0.05 -11.05
N SER A 475 5.04 -0.86 -10.74
CA SER A 475 5.84 -1.61 -11.71
C SER A 475 5.96 -3.10 -11.38
N GLY A 476 5.49 -3.54 -10.22
CA GLY A 476 5.47 -4.94 -9.83
C GLY A 476 4.26 -5.31 -8.99
N LEU A 477 3.92 -6.60 -9.03
CA LEU A 477 2.83 -7.20 -8.27
C LEU A 477 3.31 -8.51 -7.64
N MET A 478 2.95 -8.75 -6.38
CA MET A 478 3.25 -9.99 -5.65
C MET A 478 2.04 -10.40 -4.83
N PHE A 479 1.86 -11.70 -4.59
CA PHE A 479 0.79 -12.19 -3.73
C PHE A 479 1.28 -13.15 -2.62
N PRO A 480 2.19 -12.71 -1.74
CA PRO A 480 2.73 -13.54 -0.66
C PRO A 480 1.69 -13.91 0.39
N GLY A 481 0.68 -13.07 0.61
CA GLY A 481 -0.37 -13.28 1.60
C GLY A 481 -1.49 -12.30 1.35
N ASP A 482 -1.16 -11.02 1.52
CA ASP A 482 -1.83 -9.87 0.92
C ASP A 482 -1.33 -9.64 -0.51
N LEU A 483 -2.12 -8.94 -1.33
CA LEU A 483 -1.71 -8.53 -2.67
C LEU A 483 -0.89 -7.23 -2.58
N VAL A 484 0.37 -7.28 -3.00
CA VAL A 484 1.32 -6.18 -2.89
C VAL A 484 1.65 -5.60 -4.25
N LEU A 485 1.35 -4.31 -4.43
CA LEU A 485 1.81 -3.50 -5.55
C LEU A 485 3.04 -2.71 -5.09
N ILE A 486 4.10 -2.73 -5.90
CA ILE A 486 5.35 -2.01 -5.63
C ILE A 486 5.64 -1.05 -6.77
N GLY A 487 6.21 0.10 -6.45
CA GLY A 487 6.46 1.14 -7.43
C GLY A 487 7.35 2.26 -6.91
N THR A 488 7.45 3.31 -7.71
CA THR A 488 8.21 4.51 -7.36
C THR A 488 7.32 5.74 -7.42
N ILE A 489 7.58 6.72 -6.56
CA ILE A 489 7.01 8.05 -6.70
C ILE A 489 7.75 8.74 -7.87
N PRO A 490 7.04 9.25 -8.90
CA PRO A 490 7.68 9.95 -10.01
C PRO A 490 8.33 11.25 -9.54
N THR A 491 9.55 11.52 -9.98
CA THR A 491 10.27 12.77 -9.71
C THR A 491 10.19 13.79 -10.86
N ASN A 492 9.51 13.44 -11.95
CA ASN A 492 9.52 14.19 -13.22
C ASN A 492 8.91 15.59 -13.10
#